data_AF-A0ABD1NQR8-F1
#
_entry.id   AF-A0ABD1NQR8-F1
#
_cell.length_a   1.000
_cell.length_b   1.000
_cell.length_c   1.000
_cell.angle_alpha   90.00
_cell.angle_beta   90.00
_cell.angle_gamma   90.00
#
_symmetry.space_group_name_H-M   'P 1'
#
loop_
_entity.id
_entity.type
_entity.pdbx_description
1 polymer ?
#
loop_
_entity_poly.entity_id
_entity_poly.type
_entity_poly.pdbx_seq_one_letter_code
_entity_poly.pdbx_strand_id
1 'polypeptide(L)'
;MTFCGIILLWEIAGLVGKGPKCMELYINKQNSWPLSQWLRYELGRQPANTKLSSNKTVRRVRVRGGNVKWRALRLHTGNYSWGSEAVTRKTRLLDVVYNASNNELVRTQTLVKGAIVQVDAAPFKQ
;
A
#
# COMPACT_ATOMS: atom_id res chain seq x y z
N MET A 1 46.73 -51.03 -18.25
CA MET A 1 48.09 -50.46 -18.15
C MET A 1 48.04 -49.07 -18.79
N THR A 2 48.24 -48.05 -17.95
CA THR A 2 48.74 -46.67 -18.23
C THR A 2 48.33 -45.93 -19.51
N PHE A 3 47.72 -44.75 -19.34
CA PHE A 3 48.14 -43.42 -19.86
C PHE A 3 47.06 -42.42 -19.39
N CYS A 4 47.23 -41.70 -18.27
CA CYS A 4 47.98 -40.45 -18.12
C CYS A 4 47.54 -39.35 -19.10
N GLY A 5 46.91 -38.29 -18.60
CA GLY A 5 46.47 -37.16 -19.43
C GLY A 5 45.69 -36.07 -18.68
N ILE A 6 46.25 -35.59 -17.57
CA ILE A 6 45.90 -34.28 -16.98
C ILE A 6 46.56 -33.21 -17.87
N ILE A 7 45.83 -32.17 -18.31
CA ILE A 7 46.29 -30.77 -18.45
C ILE A 7 45.17 -29.85 -19.02
N LEU A 8 44.85 -28.84 -18.21
CA LEU A 8 44.36 -27.48 -18.47
C LEU A 8 43.26 -27.19 -19.51
N LEU A 9 42.11 -26.76 -18.99
CA LEU A 9 41.55 -25.45 -19.36
C LEU A 9 40.92 -24.80 -18.11
N TRP A 10 41.72 -23.97 -17.43
CA TRP A 10 41.37 -23.10 -16.32
C TRP A 10 41.46 -21.65 -16.81
N GLU A 11 40.31 -21.02 -17.10
CA GLU A 11 40.03 -19.57 -17.18
C GLU A 11 38.59 -19.49 -17.76
N ILE A 12 37.55 -18.96 -17.12
CA ILE A 12 37.34 -17.66 -16.49
C ILE A 12 36.13 -17.79 -15.54
N ALA A 13 36.29 -17.48 -14.25
CA ALA A 13 35.26 -16.79 -13.44
C ALA A 13 35.81 -16.46 -12.03
N GLY A 14 36.54 -15.34 -11.98
CA GLY A 14 36.43 -14.31 -10.94
C GLY A 14 36.24 -14.73 -9.48
N LEU A 15 37.36 -14.68 -8.76
CA LEU A 15 37.43 -14.39 -7.33
C LEU A 15 36.66 -13.10 -6.97
N VAL A 16 35.64 -13.20 -6.11
CA VAL A 16 35.40 -12.17 -5.08
C VAL A 16 35.14 -12.91 -3.78
N GLY A 17 36.15 -12.89 -2.92
CA GLY A 17 36.12 -13.53 -1.61
C GLY A 17 35.01 -12.99 -0.72
N LYS A 18 34.45 -13.89 0.09
CA LYS A 18 33.92 -13.55 1.41
C LYS A 18 34.45 -14.56 2.40
N GLY A 19 35.43 -14.11 3.18
CA GLY A 19 35.88 -14.81 4.37
C GLY A 19 34.76 -14.97 5.40
N PRO A 20 34.98 -15.84 6.40
CA PRO A 20 33.97 -16.28 7.34
C PRO A 20 33.85 -15.32 8.53
N LYS A 21 32.61 -15.20 9.03
CA LYS A 21 32.15 -15.01 10.42
C LYS A 21 30.89 -14.18 10.39
N CYS A 22 29.77 -14.86 10.15
CA CYS A 22 28.53 -14.45 10.80
C CYS A 22 28.76 -14.64 12.29
N MET A 23 29.08 -13.54 12.98
CA MET A 23 28.96 -13.48 14.43
C MET A 23 27.48 -13.25 14.71
N GLU A 24 26.79 -14.37 14.95
CA GLU A 24 25.55 -14.55 15.71
C GLU A 24 24.46 -13.47 15.61
N LEU A 25 23.30 -13.83 15.03
CA LEU A 25 22.03 -13.63 15.72
C LEU A 25 21.01 -14.70 15.25
N TYR A 26 20.34 -15.25 16.26
CA TYR A 26 19.15 -16.10 16.27
C TYR A 26 18.12 -15.73 15.18
N ILE A 27 18.28 -16.30 13.98
CA ILE A 27 17.37 -16.15 12.85
C ILE A 27 17.33 -17.52 12.17
N ASN A 28 16.38 -18.36 12.60
CA ASN A 28 16.00 -19.53 11.80
C ASN A 28 15.36 -19.00 10.52
N LYS A 29 16.17 -18.88 9.48
CA LYS A 29 15.74 -18.59 8.11
C LYS A 29 14.92 -19.80 7.66
N GLN A 30 13.60 -19.73 7.84
CA GLN A 30 12.68 -20.75 7.33
C GLN A 30 13.05 -21.04 5.88
N ASN A 31 13.38 -22.31 5.59
CA ASN A 31 13.77 -22.74 4.24
C ASN A 31 12.69 -22.27 3.26
N SER A 32 13.12 -21.30 2.45
CA SER A 32 12.33 -20.65 1.42
C SER A 32 11.90 -21.70 0.41
N TRP A 33 10.62 -22.04 0.42
CA TRP A 33 9.68 -22.22 -0.70
C TRP A 33 8.52 -23.06 -0.13
N PRO A 34 7.43 -22.47 0.38
CA PRO A 34 6.26 -23.27 0.68
C PRO A 34 5.73 -23.82 -0.66
N LEU A 35 5.68 -25.16 -0.79
CA LEU A 35 5.09 -25.86 -1.95
C LEU A 35 3.57 -25.62 -2.07
N SER A 36 2.97 -24.81 -1.20
CA SER A 36 1.60 -24.34 -1.33
C SER A 36 1.54 -23.21 -2.36
N GLN A 37 1.11 -23.58 -3.57
CA GLN A 37 0.67 -22.67 -4.62
C GLN A 37 -0.19 -21.53 -4.04
N TRP A 38 0.11 -20.27 -4.41
CA TRP A 38 -0.59 -19.08 -3.93
C TRP A 38 -2.11 -19.27 -3.95
N LEU A 39 -2.69 -19.34 -2.75
CA LEU A 39 -4.10 -19.66 -2.61
C LEU A 39 -4.93 -18.45 -3.01
N ARG A 40 -5.93 -18.66 -3.88
CA ARG A 40 -6.79 -17.59 -4.40
C ARG A 40 -7.47 -16.76 -3.29
N TYR A 41 -7.57 -17.29 -2.07
CA TYR A 41 -8.18 -16.61 -0.93
C TYR A 41 -7.21 -15.74 -0.12
N GLU A 42 -5.90 -15.86 -0.31
CA GLU A 42 -4.87 -15.03 0.36
C GLU A 42 -4.48 -13.80 -0.47
N LEU A 43 -5.00 -13.69 -1.69
CA LEU A 43 -4.68 -12.60 -2.62
C LEU A 43 -5.11 -11.24 -2.06
N GLY A 44 -4.11 -10.38 -1.83
CA GLY A 44 -4.29 -8.95 -1.60
C GLY A 44 -4.66 -8.21 -2.89
N ARG A 45 -5.12 -6.97 -2.73
CA ARG A 45 -5.34 -6.05 -3.86
C ARG A 45 -4.49 -4.80 -3.64
N GLN A 46 -4.04 -4.18 -4.73
CA GLN A 46 -3.34 -2.90 -4.66
C GLN A 46 -4.17 -1.87 -3.86
N PRO A 47 -3.55 -1.11 -2.93
CA PRO A 47 -4.22 -0.02 -2.22
C PRO A 47 -4.75 1.03 -3.18
N ALA A 48 -5.79 1.73 -2.73
CA ALA A 48 -6.36 2.86 -3.45
C ALA A 48 -5.92 4.16 -2.78
N ASN A 49 -4.98 4.86 -3.40
CA ASN A 49 -4.54 6.18 -2.93
C ASN A 49 -5.54 7.22 -3.41
N THR A 50 -6.61 7.40 -2.62
CA THR A 50 -7.72 8.27 -3.01
C THR A 50 -7.27 9.73 -3.01
N LYS A 51 -7.47 10.44 -4.12
CA LYS A 51 -7.01 11.82 -4.30
C LYS A 51 -8.16 12.82 -4.20
N LEU A 52 -7.86 14.00 -3.71
CA LEU A 52 -8.76 15.13 -3.82
C LEU A 52 -8.83 15.59 -5.28
N SER A 53 -10.03 15.54 -5.88
CA SER A 53 -10.27 16.05 -7.23
C SER A 53 -11.76 16.18 -7.50
N SER A 54 -12.15 17.25 -8.21
CA SER A 54 -13.53 17.49 -8.63
C SER A 54 -14.12 16.33 -9.45
N ASN A 55 -13.27 15.61 -10.19
CA ASN A 55 -13.69 14.47 -11.02
C ASN A 55 -13.89 13.22 -10.17
N LYS A 56 -15.10 13.07 -9.61
CA LYS A 56 -15.47 11.92 -8.79
C LYS A 56 -15.33 10.60 -9.57
N THR A 57 -14.40 9.76 -9.13
CA THR A 57 -14.14 8.44 -9.72
C THR A 57 -14.25 7.37 -8.64
N VAL A 58 -15.27 6.51 -8.75
CA VAL A 58 -15.48 5.37 -7.84
C VAL A 58 -15.63 4.10 -8.68
N ARG A 59 -14.82 3.08 -8.37
CA ARG A 59 -14.83 1.81 -9.08
C ARG A 59 -15.48 0.74 -8.22
N ARG A 60 -16.28 -0.11 -8.87
CA ARG A 60 -16.90 -1.29 -8.27
C ARG A 60 -15.89 -2.42 -8.22
N VAL A 61 -15.69 -3.05 -7.07
CA VAL A 61 -14.78 -4.20 -6.91
C VAL A 61 -15.56 -5.40 -6.38
N ARG A 62 -15.57 -6.50 -7.13
CA ARG A 62 -16.13 -7.78 -6.69
C ARG A 62 -15.27 -8.37 -5.58
N VAL A 63 -15.90 -8.86 -4.51
CA VAL A 63 -15.25 -9.59 -3.43
C VAL A 63 -15.80 -11.02 -3.32
N ARG A 64 -15.24 -11.81 -2.39
CA ARG A 64 -15.68 -13.18 -2.12
C ARG A 64 -17.15 -13.19 -1.68
N GLY A 65 -17.88 -14.26 -2.02
CA GLY A 65 -19.28 -14.42 -1.61
C GLY A 65 -20.27 -13.54 -2.39
N GLY A 66 -19.90 -13.01 -3.56
CA GLY A 66 -20.80 -12.23 -4.41
C GLY A 66 -21.00 -10.77 -4.00
N ASN A 67 -20.45 -10.36 -2.86
CA ASN A 67 -20.50 -8.98 -2.38
C ASN A 67 -19.66 -8.04 -3.26
N VAL A 68 -19.94 -6.73 -3.10
CA VAL A 68 -19.29 -5.65 -3.83
C VAL A 68 -18.80 -4.60 -2.86
N LYS A 69 -17.56 -4.14 -3.05
CA LYS A 69 -17.01 -2.98 -2.34
C LYS A 69 -16.78 -1.84 -3.32
N TRP A 70 -17.07 -0.62 -2.88
CA TRP A 70 -16.83 0.61 -3.65
C TRP A 70 -15.44 1.15 -3.32
N ARG A 71 -14.59 1.26 -4.33
CA ARG A 71 -13.25 1.81 -4.22
C ARG A 71 -13.26 3.22 -4.79
N ALA A 72 -13.18 4.21 -3.92
CA ALA A 72 -12.95 5.59 -4.34
C ALA A 72 -11.52 5.73 -4.87
N LEU A 73 -11.34 6.45 -5.98
CA LEU A 73 -10.03 6.85 -6.49
C LEU A 73 -9.87 8.37 -6.42
N ARG A 74 -10.96 9.10 -6.68
CA ARG A 74 -11.00 10.56 -6.62
C ARG A 74 -12.30 11.01 -5.99
N LEU A 75 -12.23 11.90 -5.02
CA LEU A 75 -13.36 12.48 -4.31
C LEU A 75 -13.15 13.98 -4.10
N HIS A 76 -14.24 14.72 -3.99
CA HIS A 76 -14.23 16.15 -3.66
C HIS A 76 -15.42 16.56 -2.77
N THR A 77 -16.42 15.69 -2.61
CA THR A 77 -17.57 15.93 -1.72
C THR A 77 -17.71 14.79 -0.73
N GLY A 78 -18.03 15.12 0.53
CA GLY A 78 -18.31 14.18 1.61
C GLY A 78 -19.59 14.55 2.37
N ASN A 79 -20.06 13.66 3.24
CA ASN A 79 -21.12 13.96 4.20
C ASN A 79 -20.47 14.19 5.56
N TYR A 80 -20.73 15.35 6.17
CA TYR A 80 -20.14 15.75 7.44
C TYR A 80 -21.22 16.11 8.45
N SER A 81 -20.95 15.80 9.71
CA SER A 81 -21.87 16.03 10.83
C SER A 81 -21.27 17.07 11.78
N TRP A 82 -22.07 18.08 12.11
CA TRP A 82 -21.78 18.99 13.21
C TRP A 82 -22.42 18.41 14.48
N GLY A 83 -21.58 17.92 15.40
CA GLY A 83 -22.03 17.26 16.63
C GLY A 83 -22.89 18.14 17.54
N SER A 84 -22.53 19.41 17.72
CA SER A 84 -23.23 20.34 18.61
C SER A 84 -24.65 20.68 18.14
N GLU A 85 -24.84 20.87 16.84
CA GLU A 85 -26.13 21.26 16.25
C GLU A 85 -26.94 20.07 15.74
N ALA A 86 -26.40 18.85 15.86
CA ALA A 86 -26.97 17.62 15.30
C ALA A 86 -27.33 17.71 13.79
N VAL A 87 -26.64 18.58 13.04
CA VAL A 87 -26.88 18.80 11.62
C VAL A 87 -25.89 17.99 10.78
N THR A 88 -26.39 17.28 9.77
CA THR A 88 -25.55 16.63 8.76
C THR A 88 -25.80 17.26 7.39
N ARG A 89 -24.72 17.62 6.69
CA ARG A 89 -24.79 18.22 5.36
C ARG A 89 -23.71 17.63 4.47
N LYS A 90 -24.06 17.50 3.20
CA LYS A 90 -23.10 17.18 2.16
C LYS A 90 -22.36 18.44 1.76
N THR A 91 -21.04 18.43 1.87
CA THR A 91 -20.20 19.60 1.65
C THR A 91 -18.99 19.25 0.79
N ARG A 92 -18.30 20.28 0.31
CA ARG A 92 -17.06 20.14 -0.45
C ARG A 92 -15.86 20.05 0.50
N LEU A 93 -14.92 19.19 0.13
CA LEU A 93 -13.59 19.11 0.73
C LEU A 93 -12.68 20.15 0.08
N LEU A 94 -11.97 20.93 0.89
CA LEU A 94 -11.04 21.95 0.42
C LEU A 94 -9.61 21.41 0.37
N ASP A 95 -9.11 20.91 1.49
CA ASP A 95 -7.75 20.35 1.58
C ASP A 95 -7.59 19.36 2.74
N VAL A 96 -6.51 18.58 2.72
CA VAL A 96 -6.08 17.71 3.82
C VAL A 96 -5.00 18.45 4.61
N VAL A 97 -5.23 18.70 5.89
CA VAL A 97 -4.32 19.52 6.71
C VAL A 97 -3.34 18.64 7.47
N TYR A 98 -3.81 17.54 8.04
CA TYR A 98 -2.99 16.69 8.89
C TYR A 98 -3.34 15.22 8.77
N ASN A 99 -2.32 14.38 8.88
CA ASN A 99 -2.45 12.94 8.97
C ASN A 99 -1.41 12.37 9.93
N ALA A 100 -1.83 11.55 10.90
CA ALA A 100 -0.96 11.05 11.95
C ALA A 100 0.07 10.01 11.46
N SER A 101 -0.28 9.20 10.46
CA SER A 101 0.56 8.06 10.06
C SER A 101 1.75 8.44 9.20
N ASN A 102 1.60 9.44 8.33
CA ASN A 102 2.65 9.87 7.40
C ASN A 102 2.29 11.24 6.81
N ASN A 103 3.27 12.15 6.74
CA ASN A 103 3.12 13.49 6.18
C ASN A 103 3.14 13.53 4.64
N GLU A 104 3.67 12.52 3.96
CA GLU A 104 3.61 12.46 2.49
C GLU A 104 2.16 12.37 1.95
N LEU A 105 1.27 11.86 2.79
CA LEU A 105 -0.16 11.77 2.48
C LEU A 105 -0.85 13.13 2.47
N VAL A 106 -0.34 14.08 3.25
CA VAL A 106 -0.80 15.48 3.25
C VAL A 106 -0.33 16.16 1.98
N ARG A 107 0.98 16.07 1.67
CA ARG A 107 1.58 16.69 0.46
C ARG A 107 0.92 16.25 -0.84
N THR A 108 0.54 14.99 -0.91
CA THR A 108 -0.09 14.43 -2.11
C THR A 108 -1.62 14.42 -2.05
N GLN A 109 -2.22 15.09 -1.06
CA GLN A 109 -3.67 15.24 -0.85
C GLN A 109 -4.44 13.91 -0.94
N THR A 110 -3.97 12.90 -0.18
CA THR A 110 -4.65 11.60 -0.10
C THR A 110 -5.64 11.54 1.05
N LEU A 111 -6.84 11.03 0.79
CA LEU A 111 -7.84 10.82 1.84
C LEU A 111 -7.70 9.40 2.42
N VAL A 112 -7.56 9.34 3.74
CA VAL A 112 -7.47 8.11 4.54
C VAL A 112 -8.38 8.25 5.76
N LYS A 113 -8.78 7.13 6.35
CA LYS A 113 -9.49 7.13 7.63
C LYS A 113 -8.60 7.78 8.71
N GLY A 114 -9.11 8.82 9.37
CA GLY A 114 -8.37 9.56 10.40
C GLY A 114 -7.57 10.76 9.89
N ALA A 115 -7.67 11.10 8.60
CA ALA A 115 -7.13 12.37 8.10
C ALA A 115 -7.99 13.55 8.59
N ILE A 116 -7.33 14.63 9.03
CA ILE A 116 -7.98 15.89 9.37
C ILE A 116 -8.06 16.73 8.10
N VAL A 117 -9.28 17.13 7.75
CA VAL A 117 -9.60 17.80 6.48
C VAL A 117 -10.31 19.12 6.72
N GLN A 118 -10.06 20.08 5.84
CA GLN A 118 -10.78 21.35 5.82
C GLN A 118 -12.01 21.22 4.91
N VAL A 119 -13.14 21.71 5.41
CA VAL A 119 -14.46 21.57 4.78
C VAL A 119 -15.06 22.95 4.54
N ASP A 120 -15.82 23.09 3.46
CA ASP A 120 -16.56 24.33 3.19
C ASP A 120 -17.68 24.55 4.22
N ALA A 121 -17.76 25.77 4.75
CA ALA A 121 -18.70 26.18 5.79
C ALA A 121 -20.05 26.69 5.23
N ALA A 122 -20.16 26.98 3.93
CA ALA A 122 -21.38 27.52 3.33
C ALA A 122 -22.69 26.79 3.73
N PRO A 123 -22.78 25.44 3.73
CA PRO A 123 -24.01 24.74 4.08
C PRO A 123 -24.31 24.67 5.59
N PHE A 124 -23.42 25.16 6.45
CA PHE A 124 -23.59 25.21 7.90
C PHE A 124 -23.84 26.63 8.44
N LYS A 125 -23.72 27.67 7.60
CA LYS A 125 -23.89 29.09 7.98
C LYS A 125 -25.32 29.63 7.74
N GLN A 126 -26.35 28.80 7.92
CA GLN A 126 -27.74 29.21 7.69
C GLN A 126 -28.28 30.10 8.80
#